data_AF-A0A7X5BRM2-F1
#
_entry.id   AF-A0A7X5BRM2-F1
#
_cell.length_a   1.000
_cell.length_b   1.000
_cell.length_c   1.000
_cell.angle_alpha   90.00
_cell.angle_beta   90.00
_cell.angle_gamma   90.00
#
_symmetry.space_group_name_H-M   'P 1'
#
loop_
_entity.id
_entity.type
_entity.pdbx_description
1 polymer ?
#
loop_
_entity_poly.entity_id
_entity_poly.type
_entity_poly.pdbx_seq_one_letter_code
_entity_poly.pdbx_strand_id
1 'polypeptide(L)'
;MQTSSAQRRSSKVVTYLRLPVLLATAMMTMGSGMGAGGCGSSGPSKPDCTSGCEISGTYTLTFEDTSELPEGCRRLEATLPTEPMVIRHQYDSSNDWFNIDIGQRWLTGFFKGNGGRKVEASGNHHTNTFGVIHEFELEGTLDAVPETTTMPLTLTGTYRVKDSGNSFSEYEDYDCDVRRAFTAVRVVKE
;
A
#
# COMPACT_ATOMS: atom_id res chain seq x y z
N MET A 1 -2.72 -75.48 28.95
CA MET A 1 -2.34 -75.14 30.34
C MET A 1 -1.01 -74.41 30.30
N GLN A 2 -0.85 -73.40 31.17
CA GLN A 2 0.39 -72.67 31.51
C GLN A 2 0.96 -71.70 30.46
N THR A 3 1.53 -70.53 30.77
CA THR A 3 1.42 -69.47 31.81
C THR A 3 2.57 -68.49 31.52
N SER A 4 2.37 -67.18 31.77
CA SER A 4 3.41 -66.16 32.07
C SER A 4 4.41 -65.82 30.93
N SER A 5 4.99 -64.61 30.79
CA SER A 5 5.21 -63.48 31.69
C SER A 5 5.76 -62.26 30.91
N ALA A 6 5.71 -61.10 31.57
CA ALA A 6 6.66 -59.97 31.54
C ALA A 6 6.71 -59.05 30.29
N GLN A 7 6.17 -57.83 30.33
CA GLN A 7 6.70 -56.61 31.00
C GLN A 7 7.77 -55.88 30.17
N ARG A 8 7.41 -54.75 29.56
CA ARG A 8 8.32 -53.61 29.37
C ARG A 8 7.57 -52.27 29.44
N ARG A 9 8.14 -51.42 30.29
CA ARG A 9 7.69 -50.08 30.73
C ARG A 9 7.83 -49.06 29.61
N SER A 10 6.93 -48.07 29.61
CA SER A 10 7.32 -46.66 29.45
C SER A 10 6.23 -45.77 30.03
N SER A 11 6.36 -45.45 31.32
CA SER A 11 5.51 -44.49 32.01
C SER A 11 5.94 -43.08 31.64
N LYS A 12 5.09 -42.36 30.91
CA LYS A 12 5.24 -40.91 30.68
C LYS A 12 5.10 -40.20 32.04
N VAL A 13 6.18 -39.59 32.48
CA VAL A 13 6.26 -38.85 33.73
C VAL A 13 5.48 -37.53 33.58
N VAL A 14 4.44 -37.38 34.40
CA VAL A 14 3.72 -36.13 34.62
C VAL A 14 4.53 -35.33 35.65
N THR A 15 5.13 -34.23 35.22
CA THR A 15 5.86 -33.33 36.13
C THR A 15 4.89 -32.30 36.68
N TYR A 16 4.60 -32.44 37.97
CA TYR A 16 3.81 -31.54 38.79
C TYR A 16 4.43 -30.13 38.87
N LEU A 17 3.63 -29.09 38.61
CA LEU A 17 3.94 -27.71 38.96
C LEU A 17 3.95 -27.55 40.49
N ARG A 18 5.06 -27.05 41.05
CA ARG A 18 5.10 -26.49 42.41
C ARG A 18 5.66 -25.08 42.30
N LEU A 19 4.77 -24.08 42.44
CA LEU A 19 5.11 -22.68 42.62
C LEU A 19 5.59 -22.43 44.07
N PRO A 20 6.78 -21.88 44.28
CA PRO A 20 7.08 -21.18 45.52
C PRO A 20 6.82 -19.68 45.33
N VAL A 21 5.73 -19.20 45.93
CA VAL A 21 5.51 -17.76 46.15
C VAL A 21 6.34 -17.36 47.36
N LEU A 22 7.38 -16.54 47.14
CA LEU A 22 8.08 -15.84 48.21
C LEU A 22 7.98 -14.34 47.92
N LEU A 23 7.09 -13.68 48.67
CA LEU A 23 7.16 -12.25 48.93
C LEU A 23 8.41 -11.96 49.77
N ALA A 24 9.21 -10.97 49.37
CA ALA A 24 10.03 -10.20 50.28
C ALA A 24 10.25 -8.78 49.74
N THR A 25 10.01 -7.82 50.63
CA THR A 25 9.98 -6.37 50.51
C THR A 25 11.35 -5.70 50.69
N ALA A 26 11.46 -4.48 50.15
CA ALA A 26 12.43 -3.41 50.46
C ALA A 26 13.89 -3.68 49.99
N MET A 27 14.69 -2.71 49.52
CA MET A 27 14.92 -1.34 49.98
C MET A 27 15.45 -0.46 48.84
N MET A 28 15.28 0.86 48.98
CA MET A 28 16.03 1.87 48.22
C MET A 28 17.52 1.79 48.57
N THR A 29 18.35 1.53 47.57
CA THR A 29 19.76 1.91 47.58
C THR A 29 20.10 2.53 46.22
N MET A 30 20.49 3.81 46.25
CA MET A 30 21.08 4.46 45.08
C MET A 30 22.40 3.76 44.77
N GLY A 31 22.45 3.10 43.62
CA GLY A 31 23.66 2.56 43.03
C GLY A 31 23.77 3.08 41.60
N SER A 32 24.71 3.97 41.34
CA SER A 32 25.12 4.31 39.98
C SER A 32 25.69 3.05 39.33
N GLY A 33 25.03 2.61 38.26
CA GLY A 33 25.46 1.46 37.48
C GLY A 33 24.85 1.52 36.09
N MET A 34 25.71 1.73 35.09
CA MET A 34 25.47 1.37 33.70
C MET A 34 24.76 0.02 33.62
N GLY A 35 23.63 -0.01 32.91
CA GLY A 35 22.83 -1.20 32.71
C GLY A 35 21.88 -1.01 31.54
N ALA A 36 22.07 -1.86 30.54
CA ALA A 36 21.27 -1.99 29.33
C ALA A 36 19.77 -2.19 29.59
N GLY A 37 18.96 -1.85 28.58
CA GLY A 37 17.57 -2.29 28.52
C GLY A 37 16.58 -1.28 27.95
N GLY A 38 16.89 -0.64 26.82
CA GLY A 38 15.93 0.14 26.05
C GLY A 38 15.66 -0.52 24.70
N CYS A 39 14.83 -1.56 24.65
CA CYS A 39 14.18 -1.96 23.39
C CYS A 39 13.00 -1.01 23.12
N GLY A 40 13.30 0.29 23.06
CA GLY A 40 12.52 1.23 22.28
C GLY A 40 13.18 1.24 20.93
N SER A 41 12.69 0.42 19.99
CA SER A 41 13.03 0.58 18.58
C SER A 41 12.41 1.90 18.12
N SER A 42 13.07 3.01 18.48
CA SER A 42 13.19 4.17 17.62
C SER A 42 13.85 3.66 16.34
N GLY A 43 13.00 3.12 15.46
CA GLY A 43 13.35 2.97 14.06
C GLY A 43 13.84 4.33 13.54
N PRO A 44 14.70 4.34 12.51
CA PRO A 44 15.24 5.58 11.98
C PRO A 44 14.08 6.56 11.79
N SER A 45 14.20 7.73 12.42
CA SER A 45 13.34 8.87 12.15
C SER A 45 13.20 8.94 10.64
N LYS A 46 11.96 8.77 10.16
CA LYS A 46 11.63 8.77 8.74
C LYS A 46 12.38 9.95 8.10
N PRO A 47 13.23 9.74 7.09
CA PRO A 47 14.08 10.82 6.59
C PRO A 47 13.18 12.01 6.22
N ASP A 48 13.54 13.18 6.76
CA ASP A 48 12.93 14.44 6.37
C ASP A 48 13.01 14.52 4.85
N CYS A 49 11.86 14.53 4.21
CA CYS A 49 11.79 14.58 2.77
C CYS A 49 12.45 15.86 2.28
N THR A 50 13.47 15.72 1.46
CA THR A 50 14.27 16.84 0.94
C THR A 50 13.64 17.46 -0.31
N SER A 51 12.85 16.69 -1.07
CA SER A 51 12.14 17.12 -2.28
C SER A 51 11.18 16.03 -2.77
N GLY A 52 10.08 16.39 -3.42
CA GLY A 52 9.19 15.47 -4.17
C GLY A 52 8.11 14.80 -3.33
N CYS A 53 8.19 14.79 -2.00
CA CYS A 53 7.10 14.30 -1.15
C CYS A 53 5.96 15.29 -0.98
N GLU A 54 6.13 16.55 -1.37
CA GLU A 54 5.15 17.62 -1.17
C GLU A 54 3.86 17.32 -1.93
N ILE A 55 3.89 16.44 -2.94
CA ILE A 55 2.73 15.90 -3.64
C ILE A 55 1.96 14.82 -2.85
N SER A 56 2.54 14.24 -1.80
CA SER A 56 1.91 13.19 -1.00
C SER A 56 0.63 13.70 -0.34
N GLY A 57 -0.39 12.85 -0.28
CA GLY A 57 -1.67 13.20 0.32
C GLY A 57 -2.83 12.38 -0.21
N THR A 58 -4.02 12.65 0.32
CA THR A 58 -5.27 12.09 -0.16
C THR A 58 -5.95 13.11 -1.06
N TYR A 59 -6.43 12.66 -2.22
CA TYR A 59 -7.10 13.48 -3.21
C TYR A 59 -8.49 12.92 -3.48
N THR A 60 -9.49 13.78 -3.45
CA THR A 60 -10.83 13.46 -3.95
C THR A 60 -10.77 13.42 -5.47
N LEU A 61 -10.98 12.24 -6.05
CA LEU A 61 -10.96 12.03 -7.50
C LEU A 61 -12.36 12.21 -8.08
N THR A 62 -12.48 12.92 -9.21
CA THR A 62 -13.73 13.13 -9.93
C THR A 62 -13.48 13.02 -11.43
N PHE A 63 -14.33 12.26 -12.12
CA PHE A 63 -14.30 12.14 -13.58
C PHE A 63 -15.30 13.08 -14.22
N GLU A 64 -14.93 13.67 -15.35
CA GLU A 64 -15.85 14.52 -16.14
C GLU A 64 -16.96 13.69 -16.79
N ASP A 65 -16.61 12.49 -17.25
CA ASP A 65 -17.54 11.52 -17.84
C ASP A 65 -17.54 10.23 -16.99
N THR A 66 -18.69 9.96 -16.38
CA THR A 66 -18.95 8.78 -15.54
C THR A 66 -19.85 7.75 -16.25
N SER A 67 -20.03 7.87 -17.57
CA SER A 67 -20.79 6.89 -18.34
C SER A 67 -20.24 5.48 -18.11
N GLU A 68 -21.11 4.48 -18.24
CA GLU A 68 -20.66 3.10 -18.24
C GLU A 68 -19.57 2.88 -19.30
N LEU A 69 -18.59 2.04 -18.95
CA LEU A 69 -17.53 1.65 -19.87
C LEU A 69 -18.09 0.77 -21.00
N PRO A 70 -17.45 0.75 -22.17
CA PRO A 70 -17.80 -0.17 -23.25
C PRO A 70 -17.87 -1.62 -22.78
N GLU A 71 -18.65 -2.43 -23.49
CA GLU A 71 -18.89 -3.82 -23.12
C GLU A 71 -17.59 -4.64 -22.97
N GLY A 72 -16.59 -4.43 -23.84
CA GLY A 72 -15.30 -5.10 -23.75
C GLY A 72 -14.61 -4.89 -22.39
N CYS A 73 -14.56 -3.63 -21.92
CA CYS A 73 -14.04 -3.32 -20.59
C CYS A 73 -14.88 -3.93 -19.46
N ARG A 74 -16.22 -3.86 -19.55
CA ARG A 74 -17.11 -4.38 -18.49
C ARG A 74 -17.05 -5.90 -18.37
N ARG A 75 -16.91 -6.64 -19.47
CA ARG A 75 -16.72 -8.11 -19.46
C ARG A 75 -15.45 -8.53 -18.73
N LEU A 76 -14.44 -7.66 -18.74
CA LEU A 76 -13.20 -7.83 -18.00
C LEU A 76 -13.25 -7.23 -16.60
N GLU A 77 -14.42 -6.84 -16.09
CA GLU A 77 -14.60 -6.21 -14.76
C GLU A 77 -13.86 -4.87 -14.58
N ALA A 78 -13.44 -4.23 -15.68
CA ALA A 78 -12.90 -2.88 -15.61
C ALA A 78 -14.01 -1.89 -15.22
N THR A 79 -13.70 -1.02 -14.27
CA THR A 79 -14.58 0.04 -13.77
C THR A 79 -13.76 1.31 -13.51
N LEU A 80 -14.41 2.47 -13.59
CA LEU A 80 -13.81 3.70 -13.09
C LEU A 80 -13.75 3.65 -11.55
N PRO A 81 -12.63 4.06 -10.94
CA PRO A 81 -12.55 4.12 -9.49
C PRO A 81 -13.52 5.15 -8.91
N THR A 82 -14.00 4.90 -7.70
CA THR A 82 -14.86 5.83 -6.94
C THR A 82 -14.20 6.26 -5.62
N GLU A 83 -13.15 5.55 -5.25
CA GLU A 83 -12.35 5.77 -4.07
C GLU A 83 -11.42 6.98 -4.25
N PRO A 84 -11.05 7.66 -3.15
CA PRO A 84 -10.06 8.71 -3.21
C PRO A 84 -8.71 8.15 -3.67
N MET A 85 -7.95 9.00 -4.34
CA MET A 85 -6.59 8.73 -4.77
C MET A 85 -5.63 9.07 -3.63
N VAL A 86 -4.76 8.12 -3.24
CA VAL A 86 -3.77 8.34 -2.17
C VAL A 86 -2.37 8.28 -2.76
N ILE A 87 -1.65 9.40 -2.74
CA ILE A 87 -0.27 9.49 -3.23
C ILE A 87 0.70 9.35 -2.05
N ARG A 88 1.68 8.43 -2.16
CA ARG A 88 2.70 8.14 -1.15
C ARG A 88 4.09 8.14 -1.77
N HIS A 89 4.99 8.96 -1.23
CA HIS A 89 6.40 8.96 -1.62
C HIS A 89 7.08 7.60 -1.34
N GLN A 90 7.94 7.14 -2.27
CA GLN A 90 8.76 5.94 -2.12
C GLN A 90 10.14 6.31 -1.56
N TYR A 91 10.52 5.75 -0.41
CA TYR A 91 11.73 6.15 0.33
C TYR A 91 13.02 5.42 -0.09
N ASP A 92 12.99 4.57 -1.11
CA ASP A 92 14.00 3.51 -1.24
C ASP A 92 15.23 3.82 -2.10
N SER A 93 15.22 4.80 -3.02
CA SER A 93 16.44 5.07 -3.82
C SER A 93 16.46 6.30 -4.72
N SER A 94 15.33 6.96 -5.01
CA SER A 94 15.31 8.23 -5.74
C SER A 94 14.10 9.07 -5.36
N ASN A 95 14.33 10.35 -5.03
CA ASN A 95 13.35 11.29 -4.48
C ASN A 95 12.16 11.64 -5.42
N ASP A 96 12.07 10.98 -6.56
CA ASP A 96 11.12 11.32 -7.62
C ASP A 96 10.06 10.21 -7.83
N TRP A 97 10.12 9.08 -7.12
CA TRP A 97 9.12 8.01 -7.25
C TRP A 97 8.04 8.09 -6.19
N PHE A 98 6.82 7.78 -6.58
CA PHE A 98 5.68 7.67 -5.69
C PHE A 98 4.80 6.48 -6.07
N ASN A 99 3.99 6.07 -5.11
CA ASN A 99 2.91 5.12 -5.31
C ASN A 99 1.57 5.85 -5.24
N ILE A 100 0.62 5.41 -6.06
CA ILE A 100 -0.78 5.81 -5.98
C ILE A 100 -1.63 4.60 -5.65
N ASP A 101 -2.46 4.75 -4.63
CA ASP A 101 -3.51 3.79 -4.32
C ASP A 101 -4.89 4.39 -4.66
N ILE A 102 -5.69 3.66 -5.44
CA ILE A 102 -7.08 4.01 -5.75
C ILE A 102 -7.96 2.77 -5.59
N GLY A 103 -8.55 2.62 -4.40
CA GLY A 103 -9.25 1.39 -4.03
C GLY A 103 -8.28 0.19 -4.02
N GLN A 104 -8.53 -0.79 -4.90
CA GLN A 104 -7.68 -1.98 -5.06
C GLN A 104 -6.58 -1.81 -6.12
N ARG A 105 -6.50 -0.65 -6.76
CA ARG A 105 -5.54 -0.37 -7.84
C ARG A 105 -4.29 0.26 -7.25
N TRP A 106 -3.13 -0.29 -7.59
CA TRP A 106 -1.82 0.22 -7.19
C TRP A 106 -1.04 0.65 -8.43
N LEU A 107 -0.63 1.91 -8.47
CA LEU A 107 0.16 2.48 -9.54
C LEU A 107 1.50 2.96 -8.98
N THR A 108 2.54 2.84 -9.79
CA THR A 108 3.84 3.44 -9.53
C THR A 108 4.05 4.55 -10.53
N GLY A 109 4.51 5.70 -10.04
CA GLY A 109 4.67 6.88 -10.86
C GLY A 109 5.91 7.66 -10.51
N PHE A 110 6.15 8.66 -11.34
CA PHE A 110 7.35 9.49 -11.28
C PHE A 110 6.97 10.97 -11.33
N PHE A 111 7.53 11.74 -10.40
CA PHE A 111 7.34 13.18 -10.24
C PHE A 111 8.72 13.81 -10.00
N LYS A 112 9.20 14.62 -10.95
CA LYS A 112 10.46 15.36 -10.74
C LYS A 112 10.23 16.50 -9.73
N GLY A 113 10.82 16.38 -8.55
CA GLY A 113 10.69 17.35 -7.44
C GLY A 113 11.23 18.77 -7.71
N ASN A 114 11.80 19.05 -8.89
CA ASN A 114 12.43 20.34 -9.24
C ASN A 114 11.46 21.28 -10.00
N GLY A 115 10.35 21.66 -9.39
CA GLY A 115 9.37 22.57 -10.03
C GLY A 115 8.53 21.93 -11.14
N GLY A 116 8.58 20.59 -11.24
CA GLY A 116 7.70 19.84 -12.11
C GLY A 116 6.25 19.97 -11.66
N ARG A 117 5.35 20.04 -12.63
CA ARG A 117 3.90 19.94 -12.39
C ARG A 117 3.32 18.66 -12.99
N LYS A 118 4.09 17.96 -13.82
CA LYS A 118 3.65 16.75 -14.52
C LYS A 118 3.69 15.55 -13.59
N VAL A 119 2.62 14.77 -13.61
CA VAL A 119 2.47 13.52 -12.86
C VAL A 119 2.15 12.43 -13.87
N GLU A 120 2.95 11.36 -13.87
CA GLU A 120 2.70 10.16 -14.66
C GLU A 120 2.79 8.95 -13.74
N ALA A 121 1.81 8.05 -13.83
CA ALA A 121 1.81 6.81 -13.10
C ALA A 121 1.16 5.70 -13.93
N SER A 122 1.67 4.48 -13.79
CA SER A 122 1.03 3.31 -14.37
C SER A 122 1.05 2.14 -13.40
N GLY A 123 0.13 1.20 -13.60
CA GLY A 123 -0.01 0.05 -12.75
C GLY A 123 -0.84 -1.03 -13.38
N ASN A 124 -0.76 -2.22 -12.80
CA ASN A 124 -1.52 -3.38 -13.25
C ASN A 124 -2.53 -3.79 -12.17
N HIS A 125 -3.73 -4.20 -12.57
CA HIS A 125 -4.72 -4.81 -11.67
C HIS A 125 -5.10 -6.18 -12.18
N HIS A 126 -5.01 -7.16 -11.30
CA HIS A 126 -5.47 -8.51 -11.57
C HIS A 126 -6.96 -8.60 -11.24
N THR A 127 -7.77 -9.03 -12.21
CA THR A 127 -9.16 -9.40 -11.93
C THR A 127 -9.26 -10.89 -11.65
N ASN A 128 -10.20 -11.27 -10.78
CA ASN A 128 -10.47 -12.67 -10.51
C ASN A 128 -11.09 -13.37 -11.73
N THR A 129 -11.75 -12.59 -12.58
CA THR A 129 -12.37 -13.05 -13.81
C THR A 129 -11.34 -13.15 -14.94
N PHE A 130 -11.25 -14.36 -15.50
CA PHE A 130 -10.39 -14.74 -16.63
C PHE A 130 -8.87 -14.56 -16.42
N GLY A 131 -8.42 -14.23 -15.21
CA GLY A 131 -7.01 -14.00 -14.91
C GLY A 131 -6.42 -12.81 -15.67
N VAL A 132 -7.28 -11.90 -16.16
CA VAL A 132 -6.86 -10.78 -17.00
C VAL A 132 -6.19 -9.70 -16.16
N ILE A 133 -5.13 -9.14 -16.74
CA ILE A 133 -4.38 -8.03 -16.17
C ILE A 133 -4.80 -6.77 -16.93
N HIS A 134 -5.40 -5.82 -16.23
CA HIS A 134 -5.64 -4.48 -16.77
C HIS A 134 -4.43 -3.61 -16.52
N GLU A 135 -4.07 -2.78 -17.50
CA GLU A 135 -3.13 -1.70 -17.31
C GLU A 135 -3.89 -0.38 -17.11
N PHE A 136 -3.50 0.36 -16.07
CA PHE A 136 -4.01 1.69 -15.78
C PHE A 136 -2.90 2.68 -15.98
N GLU A 137 -3.21 3.77 -16.67
CA GLU A 137 -2.30 4.90 -16.83
C GLU A 137 -2.99 6.14 -16.28
N LEU A 138 -2.24 6.96 -15.56
CA LEU A 138 -2.67 8.26 -15.08
C LEU A 138 -1.61 9.27 -15.53
N GLU A 139 -2.03 10.24 -16.33
CA GLU A 139 -1.20 11.37 -16.74
C GLU A 139 -1.92 12.66 -16.39
N GLY A 140 -1.24 13.59 -15.72
CA GLY A 140 -1.84 14.85 -15.32
C GLY A 140 -0.84 15.95 -15.03
N THR A 141 -1.39 17.12 -14.73
CA THR A 141 -0.63 18.32 -14.35
C THR A 141 -1.24 18.96 -13.11
N LEU A 142 -0.40 19.25 -12.12
CA LEU A 142 -0.77 20.01 -10.92
C LEU A 142 -1.05 21.47 -11.28
N ASP A 143 -1.96 22.12 -10.59
CA ASP A 143 -2.26 23.55 -10.73
C ASP A 143 -1.12 24.46 -10.25
N ALA A 144 -0.36 24.02 -9.26
CA ALA A 144 0.82 24.71 -8.73
C ALA A 144 2.00 23.75 -8.49
N VAL A 145 3.19 24.31 -8.29
CA VAL A 145 4.33 23.55 -7.78
C VAL A 145 4.08 23.24 -6.30
N PRO A 146 4.16 21.98 -5.87
CA PRO A 146 3.89 21.62 -4.49
C PRO A 146 5.04 22.07 -3.58
N GLU A 147 4.76 22.99 -2.64
CA GLU A 147 5.75 23.49 -1.67
C GLU A 147 5.65 22.81 -0.30
N THR A 148 4.46 22.30 0.04
CA THR A 148 4.22 21.57 1.29
C THR A 148 3.18 20.46 1.09
N THR A 149 3.15 19.50 2.02
CA THR A 149 2.15 18.42 2.04
C THR A 149 0.75 18.88 2.46
N THR A 150 0.62 20.11 2.97
CA THR A 150 -0.66 20.70 3.39
C THR A 150 -1.17 21.78 2.44
N MET A 151 -0.34 22.23 1.49
CA MET A 151 -0.74 23.17 0.45
C MET A 151 -1.92 22.59 -0.34
N PRO A 152 -3.02 23.34 -0.55
CA PRO A 152 -4.08 22.94 -1.46
C PRO A 152 -3.51 22.72 -2.87
N LEU A 153 -3.85 21.60 -3.48
CA LEU A 153 -3.41 21.26 -4.85
C LEU A 153 -4.54 20.60 -5.63
N THR A 154 -4.54 20.85 -6.93
CA THR A 154 -5.44 20.24 -7.89
C THR A 154 -4.62 19.55 -8.98
N LEU A 155 -4.87 18.26 -9.20
CA LEU A 155 -4.31 17.51 -10.32
C LEU A 155 -5.40 17.32 -11.38
N THR A 156 -5.18 17.82 -12.59
CA THR A 156 -6.07 17.58 -13.74
C THR A 156 -5.38 16.71 -14.77
N GLY A 157 -6.07 15.75 -15.36
CA GLY A 157 -5.42 14.81 -16.26
C GLY A 157 -6.34 13.84 -16.96
N THR A 158 -5.75 12.79 -17.52
CA THR A 158 -6.42 11.67 -18.14
C THR A 158 -6.09 10.38 -17.39
N TYR A 159 -7.13 9.60 -17.12
CA TYR A 159 -7.05 8.23 -16.65
C TYR A 159 -7.37 7.31 -17.81
N ARG A 160 -6.53 6.31 -18.04
CA ARG A 160 -6.74 5.30 -19.06
C ARG A 160 -6.86 3.93 -18.42
N VAL A 161 -7.81 3.14 -18.90
CA VAL A 161 -7.90 1.70 -18.65
C VAL A 161 -7.71 1.01 -19.99
N LYS A 162 -6.78 0.07 -20.07
CA LYS A 162 -6.61 -0.75 -21.26
C LYS A 162 -6.32 -2.20 -20.91
N ASP A 163 -6.57 -3.10 -21.84
CA ASP A 163 -6.00 -4.45 -21.76
C ASP A 163 -4.46 -4.35 -21.75
N SER A 164 -3.81 -5.07 -20.82
CA SER A 164 -2.35 -5.16 -20.77
C SER A 164 -1.79 -6.04 -21.91
N GLY A 165 -2.65 -6.75 -22.64
CA GLY A 165 -2.27 -7.72 -23.66
C GLY A 165 -1.72 -9.03 -23.07
N ASN A 166 -1.74 -9.18 -21.75
CA ASN A 166 -1.35 -10.40 -21.03
C ASN A 166 -2.58 -11.23 -20.67
N SER A 167 -3.42 -11.55 -21.66
CA SER A 167 -4.52 -12.48 -21.49
C SER A 167 -4.01 -13.92 -21.54
N PHE A 168 -4.48 -14.77 -20.62
CA PHE A 168 -4.27 -16.21 -20.73
C PHE A 168 -4.98 -16.68 -22.01
N SER A 169 -4.27 -17.45 -22.84
CA SER A 169 -4.49 -17.70 -24.28
C SER A 169 -5.81 -18.38 -24.70
N GLU A 170 -6.83 -18.41 -23.84
CA GLU A 170 -8.11 -19.08 -24.09
C GLU A 170 -9.31 -18.11 -24.15
N TYR A 171 -9.07 -16.81 -23.99
CA TYR A 171 -10.13 -15.80 -23.94
C TYR A 171 -10.16 -14.94 -25.20
N GLU A 172 -11.37 -14.59 -25.65
CA GLU A 172 -11.63 -13.73 -26.81
C GLU A 172 -10.81 -12.43 -26.72
N ASP A 173 -10.46 -11.86 -27.88
CA ASP A 173 -9.79 -10.57 -27.99
C ASP A 173 -10.75 -9.47 -27.54
N TYR A 174 -10.74 -9.15 -26.25
CA TYR A 174 -11.62 -8.15 -25.66
C TYR A 174 -10.98 -6.77 -25.82
N ASP A 175 -11.49 -5.97 -26.76
CA ASP A 175 -11.03 -4.60 -26.94
C ASP A 175 -11.47 -3.72 -25.75
N CYS A 176 -10.51 -3.39 -24.88
CA CYS A 176 -10.66 -2.40 -23.84
C CYS A 176 -9.53 -1.38 -23.97
N ASP A 177 -9.88 -0.16 -24.39
CA ASP A 177 -9.05 1.03 -24.28
C ASP A 177 -9.98 2.23 -24.08
N VAL A 178 -10.02 2.73 -22.85
CA VAL A 178 -10.88 3.85 -22.47
C VAL A 178 -10.06 4.92 -21.79
N ARG A 179 -10.26 6.17 -22.20
CA ARG A 179 -9.71 7.36 -21.56
C ARG A 179 -10.83 8.20 -20.94
N ARG A 180 -10.58 8.74 -19.75
CA ARG A 180 -11.46 9.68 -19.05
C ARG A 180 -10.66 10.84 -18.48
N ALA A 181 -11.16 12.06 -18.70
CA ALA A 181 -10.63 13.23 -18.02
C ALA A 181 -11.01 13.18 -16.54
N PHE A 182 -10.07 13.58 -15.67
CA PHE A 182 -10.29 13.64 -14.24
C PHE A 182 -9.76 14.95 -13.65
N THR A 183 -10.35 15.31 -12.52
CA THR A 183 -9.84 16.30 -11.58
C THR A 183 -9.69 15.63 -10.22
N ALA A 184 -8.54 15.82 -9.56
CA ALA A 184 -8.27 15.32 -8.24
C ALA A 184 -7.84 16.45 -7.31
N VAL A 185 -8.61 16.71 -6.26
CA VAL A 185 -8.38 17.83 -5.32
C VAL A 185 -7.85 17.30 -4.00
N ARG A 186 -6.73 17.83 -3.52
CA ARG A 186 -6.15 17.42 -2.24
C ARG A 186 -7.10 17.73 -1.09
N VAL A 187 -7.32 16.74 -0.24
CA VAL A 187 -8.03 16.90 1.03
C VAL A 187 -7.06 17.48 2.05
N VAL A 188 -7.29 18.73 2.45
CA VAL A 188 -6.56 19.39 3.55
C VAL A 188 -7.34 19.15 4.84
N LYS A 189 -6.69 18.54 5.85
CA LYS A 189 -7.29 18.43 7.18
C LYS A 189 -7.02 19.73 7.93
N GLU A 190 -8.09 20.39 8.37
CA GLU A 190 -8.06 21.55 9.27
C GLU A 190 -7.56 21.18 10.68
#